data_AF-A0A9D4DCG2-F1
#
_entry.id   AF-A0A9D4DCG2-F1
#
_cell.length_a   1.000
_cell.length_b   1.000
_cell.length_c   1.000
_cell.angle_alpha   90.00
_cell.angle_beta   90.00
_cell.angle_gamma   90.00
#
_symmetry.space_group_name_H-M   'P 1'
#
loop_
_entity.id
_entity.type
_entity.pdbx_description
1 polymer ?
#
loop_
_entity_poly.entity_id
_entity_poly.type
_entity_poly.pdbx_seq_one_letter_code
_entity_poly.pdbx_strand_id
1 'polypeptide(L)'
;MMAENFVLKENLSVAKAGLRKLTEIFEVTSFLKNYDLVDILLDLSNYEYDQMVHKSMNLLNRYFSAHNDLFMRAMQAQVLINDSSVAVYNDLEEKLPQLRHLSSNKLGDHEASKLAQILDVLIHYCHLEGEEEEHHAMNQSILYNNGVLEDCFIILEQEIDVKLLDQYKGLRQVFEKTFTLMRRLAKGNGVVQERLFDRLDLLLATEGAAPELAEALTEVFTNNTHTCMKIGQHQVQKIMALVATHKTAVPQFLDLLIAIVKVEELDLPLKRNQSFVMTFFMQYRTEVAFLIDKDEKAREAILTSSNSQNLNFLISIVDLLATCAEGENRFIESICQTIFKIPELLKILNNPNVSDNLKRPFLRFFVWVYLNTAGGMIESGAGDIPHDPAMWGYLMSLCGTLETVTEYANNNPAIVKQLLKKPPSKNPESERGVDRSEQMRGSLHYLFDAVMPFLQVFCRNYYQPDLASHPSEPANIDLLAKKFEMFLNVLSPLVSIEHQMQSLVSCISVLFSALNTRHRGDGGVPREIRKWGQLSGCQE
;
A
#
# COMPACT_ATOMS: atom_id res chain seq x y z
N MET A 1 12.18 23.11 -7.92
CA MET A 1 13.01 22.25 -8.80
C MET A 1 14.48 22.44 -8.44
N MET A 2 14.97 21.79 -7.38
CA MET A 2 16.41 21.48 -7.34
C MET A 2 16.54 20.16 -8.07
N ALA A 3 17.07 20.22 -9.29
CA ALA A 3 17.17 19.05 -10.16
C ALA A 3 18.12 18.03 -9.52
N GLU A 4 17.68 16.78 -9.43
CA GLU A 4 18.49 15.60 -9.11
C GLU A 4 19.65 15.36 -10.10
N ASN A 5 19.80 16.22 -11.11
CA ASN A 5 20.77 16.12 -12.20
C ASN A 5 21.82 17.25 -12.23
N PHE A 6 22.23 17.83 -11.08
CA PHE A 6 23.33 18.81 -11.09
C PHE A 6 24.70 18.13 -11.24
N VAL A 7 25.17 17.99 -12.48
CA VAL A 7 26.50 17.42 -12.78
C VAL A 7 27.59 18.48 -12.56
N LEU A 8 28.40 18.30 -11.51
CA LEU A 8 29.51 19.19 -11.12
C LEU A 8 30.51 19.47 -12.25
N LYS A 9 30.79 18.47 -13.10
CA LYS A 9 31.74 18.59 -14.23
C LYS A 9 31.22 19.48 -15.36
N GLU A 10 29.89 19.54 -15.56
CA GLU A 10 29.27 20.32 -16.63
C GLU A 10 28.98 21.76 -16.18
N ASN A 11 28.82 21.99 -14.88
CA ASN A 11 28.48 23.28 -14.29
C ASN A 11 29.61 23.91 -13.45
N LEU A 12 30.87 23.74 -13.89
CA LEU A 12 32.07 24.19 -13.18
C LEU A 12 32.09 25.69 -12.86
N SER A 13 31.51 26.54 -13.71
CA SER A 13 31.44 28.00 -13.48
C SER A 13 30.49 28.34 -12.33
N VAL A 14 29.30 27.74 -12.32
CA VAL A 14 28.28 27.90 -11.27
C VAL A 14 28.80 27.32 -9.95
N ALA A 15 29.42 26.14 -9.99
CA ALA A 15 30.03 25.53 -8.82
C ALA A 15 31.16 26.38 -8.23
N LYS A 16 32.04 26.96 -9.06
CA LYS A 16 33.09 27.89 -8.59
C LYS A 16 32.51 29.19 -8.01
N ALA A 17 31.45 29.72 -8.60
CA ALA A 17 30.77 30.90 -8.08
C ALA A 17 30.08 30.62 -6.74
N GLY A 18 29.42 29.46 -6.61
CA GLY A 18 28.81 28.99 -5.38
C GLY A 18 29.85 28.73 -4.29
N LEU A 19 30.98 28.09 -4.63
CA LEU A 19 32.08 27.84 -3.70
C LEU A 19 32.66 29.15 -3.17
N ARG A 20 32.90 30.14 -4.04
CA ARG A 20 33.35 31.48 -3.62
C ARG A 20 32.35 32.15 -2.68
N LYS A 21 31.06 32.10 -3.00
CA LYS A 21 30.00 32.68 -2.17
C LYS A 21 29.95 32.00 -0.79
N LEU A 22 30.06 30.67 -0.75
CA LEU A 22 30.11 29.90 0.49
C LEU A 22 31.34 30.26 1.31
N THR A 23 32.53 30.30 0.70
CA THR A 23 33.76 30.72 1.39
C THR A 23 33.64 32.14 1.95
N GLU A 24 33.07 33.08 1.20
CA GLU A 24 32.80 34.44 1.66
C GLU A 24 31.83 34.45 2.85
N ILE A 25 30.73 33.69 2.76
CA ILE A 25 29.77 33.54 3.88
C ILE A 25 30.48 32.96 5.10
N PHE A 26 31.31 31.91 4.97
CA PHE A 26 32.07 31.34 6.08
C PHE A 26 33.08 32.31 6.67
N GLU A 27 33.74 33.11 5.84
CA GLU A 27 34.68 34.13 6.32
C GLU A 27 33.99 35.25 7.10
N VAL A 28 32.79 35.66 6.66
CA VAL A 28 31.98 36.72 7.28
C VAL A 28 31.25 36.22 8.52
N THR A 29 30.74 34.99 8.52
CA THR A 29 29.99 34.38 9.64
C THR A 29 30.89 33.72 10.69
N SER A 30 32.20 33.74 10.49
CA SER A 30 33.21 33.29 11.45
C SER A 30 33.28 34.22 12.68
N PHE A 31 32.32 34.09 13.59
CA PHE A 31 32.20 34.93 14.80
C PHE A 31 33.40 34.84 15.76
N LEU A 32 34.22 33.77 15.72
CA LEU A 32 35.25 33.48 16.74
C LEU A 32 36.70 33.47 16.22
N LYS A 33 36.96 34.07 15.05
CA LYS A 33 38.29 34.05 14.39
C LYS A 33 39.43 34.66 15.22
N ASN A 34 39.11 35.51 16.20
CA ASN A 34 40.07 36.32 16.96
C ASN A 34 40.26 35.84 18.41
N TYR A 35 39.74 34.68 18.78
CA TYR A 35 39.88 34.11 20.12
C TYR A 35 40.62 32.77 20.03
N ASP A 36 41.58 32.52 20.94
CA ASP A 36 42.23 31.21 21.13
C ASP A 36 41.26 30.23 21.82
N LEU A 37 40.07 30.08 21.24
CA LEU A 37 38.96 29.32 21.80
C LEU A 37 39.32 27.85 21.94
N VAL A 38 40.12 27.32 21.02
CA VAL A 38 40.59 25.94 21.03
C VAL A 38 41.47 25.70 22.25
N ASP A 39 42.43 26.58 22.51
CA ASP A 39 43.35 26.45 23.64
C ASP A 39 42.63 26.63 24.97
N ILE A 40 41.69 27.57 25.05
CA ILE A 40 40.85 27.78 26.23
C ILE A 40 39.96 26.56 26.51
N LEU A 41 39.31 25.99 25.49
CA LEU A 41 38.44 24.82 25.65
C LEU A 41 39.24 23.55 25.99
N LEU A 42 40.46 23.40 25.44
CA LEU A 42 41.38 22.33 25.80
C LEU A 42 41.88 22.48 27.23
N ASP A 43 42.20 23.70 27.67
CA ASP A 43 42.59 23.97 29.05
C ASP A 43 41.47 23.63 30.04
N LEU A 44 40.23 24.07 29.75
CA LEU A 44 39.03 23.76 30.54
C LEU A 44 38.74 22.24 30.64
N SER A 45 39.26 21.44 29.71
CA SER A 45 39.12 19.99 29.75
C SER A 45 40.05 19.29 30.75
N ASN A 46 41.08 19.99 31.25
CA ASN A 46 42.02 19.48 32.25
C ASN A 46 41.59 19.76 33.70
N TYR A 47 40.46 20.43 33.90
CA TYR A 47 39.95 20.75 35.24
C TYR A 47 39.24 19.55 35.86
N GLU A 48 39.24 19.46 37.20
CA GLU A 48 38.65 18.33 37.94
C GLU A 48 37.11 18.28 37.89
N TYR A 49 36.44 19.31 37.35
CA TYR A 49 34.99 19.39 37.34
C TYR A 49 34.36 18.80 36.06
N ASP A 50 33.79 17.60 36.18
CA ASP A 50 33.26 16.80 35.07
C ASP A 50 32.30 17.54 34.13
N GLN A 51 31.38 18.38 34.64
CA GLN A 51 30.44 19.09 33.75
C GLN A 51 31.13 20.15 32.88
N MET A 52 32.19 20.78 33.39
CA MET A 52 32.99 21.75 32.63
C MET A 52 33.83 21.04 31.57
N VAL A 53 34.44 19.90 31.91
CA VAL A 53 35.15 19.05 30.95
C VAL A 53 34.21 18.58 29.84
N HIS A 54 33.01 18.11 30.21
CA HIS A 54 32.03 17.65 29.22
C HIS A 54 31.55 18.78 28.30
N LYS A 55 31.20 19.96 28.85
CA LYS A 55 30.76 21.10 28.05
C LYS A 55 31.87 21.67 27.17
N SER A 56 33.11 21.75 27.68
CA SER A 56 34.25 22.25 26.91
C SER A 56 34.58 21.34 25.73
N MET A 57 34.63 20.02 25.95
CA MET A 57 34.83 19.04 24.88
C MET A 57 33.68 19.02 23.86
N ASN A 58 32.43 19.18 24.30
CA ASN A 58 31.29 19.27 23.39
C ASN A 58 31.35 20.53 22.50
N LEU A 59 31.71 21.68 23.07
CA LEU A 59 31.91 22.92 22.32
C LEU A 59 33.09 22.80 21.33
N LEU A 60 34.19 22.17 21.75
CA LEU A 60 35.34 21.91 20.88
C LEU A 60 34.94 21.02 19.70
N ASN A 61 34.20 19.93 19.96
CA ASN A 61 33.68 19.06 18.92
C ASN A 61 32.75 19.80 17.96
N ARG A 62 31.84 20.63 18.47
CA ARG A 62 30.96 21.49 17.64
C ARG A 62 31.75 22.49 16.79
N TYR A 63 32.82 23.06 17.32
CA TYR A 63 33.67 23.99 16.57
C TYR A 63 34.29 23.32 15.34
N PHE A 64 34.88 22.13 15.52
CA PHE A 64 35.47 21.38 14.41
C PHE A 64 34.42 20.76 13.47
N SER A 65 33.26 20.38 14.01
CA SER A 65 32.17 19.80 13.22
C SER A 65 31.28 20.85 12.52
N ALA A 66 31.42 22.13 12.85
CA ALA A 66 30.51 23.19 12.40
C ALA A 66 30.30 23.24 10.87
N HIS A 67 31.36 23.03 10.10
CA HIS A 67 31.26 23.02 8.64
C HIS A 67 30.44 21.82 8.15
N ASN A 68 30.73 20.62 8.67
CA ASN A 68 29.99 19.41 8.33
C ASN A 68 28.53 19.53 8.78
N ASP A 69 28.28 20.03 9.99
CA ASP A 69 26.93 20.25 10.51
C ASP A 69 26.15 21.25 9.66
N LEU A 70 26.80 22.34 9.21
CA LEU A 70 26.16 23.30 8.32
C LEU A 70 25.78 22.65 6.99
N PHE A 71 26.68 21.87 6.37
CA PHE A 71 26.38 21.19 5.12
C PHE A 71 25.26 20.16 5.27
N MET A 72 25.28 19.36 6.34
CA MET A 72 24.23 18.40 6.64
C MET A 72 22.87 19.09 6.87
N ARG A 73 22.85 20.20 7.62
CA ARG A 73 21.63 21.00 7.83
C ARG A 73 21.17 21.73 6.58
N ALA A 74 22.10 22.17 5.72
CA ALA A 74 21.77 22.81 4.45
C ALA A 74 21.12 21.82 3.48
N MET A 75 21.50 20.54 3.52
CA MET A 75 20.79 19.49 2.75
C MET A 75 19.34 19.32 3.20
N GLN A 76 19.04 19.56 4.48
CA GLN A 76 17.69 19.51 5.03
C GLN A 76 16.94 20.86 4.94
N ALA A 77 17.61 21.92 4.45
CA ALA A 77 17.02 23.25 4.38
C ALA A 77 16.01 23.31 3.23
N GLN A 78 14.79 23.76 3.56
CA GLN A 78 13.69 23.87 2.61
C GLN A 78 13.32 25.34 2.45
N VAL A 79 13.19 25.80 1.20
CA VAL A 79 12.71 27.15 0.89
C VAL A 79 11.21 27.10 0.64
N LEU A 80 10.44 27.80 1.47
CA LEU A 80 8.99 27.90 1.35
C LEU A 80 8.64 29.08 0.45
N ILE A 81 7.85 28.81 -0.59
CA ILE A 81 7.46 29.81 -1.60
C ILE A 81 5.97 30.16 -1.48
N ASN A 82 5.15 29.23 -0.98
CA ASN A 82 3.70 29.39 -0.90
C ASN A 82 3.30 29.94 0.47
N ASP A 83 2.39 30.92 0.49
CA ASP A 83 1.87 31.52 1.72
C ASP A 83 1.19 30.49 2.64
N SER A 84 0.54 29.48 2.06
CA SER A 84 -0.07 28.38 2.82
C SER A 84 0.96 27.54 3.58
N SER A 85 2.06 27.16 2.94
CA SER A 85 3.15 26.42 3.58
C SER A 85 3.89 27.26 4.62
N VAL A 86 4.00 28.58 4.41
CA VAL A 86 4.53 29.51 5.42
C VAL A 86 3.63 29.56 6.64
N ALA A 87 2.31 29.60 6.45
CA ALA A 87 1.35 29.56 7.55
C ALA A 87 1.47 28.26 8.38
N VAL A 88 1.65 27.10 7.71
CA VAL A 88 1.90 25.82 8.39
C VAL A 88 3.18 25.89 9.22
N TYR A 89 4.28 26.40 8.67
CA TYR A 89 5.54 26.54 9.41
C TYR A 89 5.39 27.42 10.65
N ASN A 90 4.72 28.58 10.53
CA ASN A 90 4.52 29.48 11.66
C ASN A 90 3.66 28.83 12.76
N ASP A 91 2.65 28.05 12.38
CA ASP A 91 1.81 27.33 13.34
C ASP A 91 2.59 26.19 14.04
N LEU A 92 3.51 25.53 13.34
CA LEU A 92 4.42 24.55 13.94
C LEU A 92 5.33 25.17 15.02
N GLU A 93 5.81 26.41 14.83
CA GLU A 93 6.61 27.10 15.85
C GLU A 93 5.84 27.30 17.17
N GLU A 94 4.50 27.43 17.11
CA GLU A 94 3.64 27.52 18.30
C GLU A 94 3.30 26.15 18.88
N LYS A 95 2.97 25.17 18.04
CA LYS A 95 2.44 23.86 18.47
C LYS A 95 3.51 22.86 18.91
N LEU A 96 4.67 22.80 18.24
CA LEU A 96 5.70 21.80 18.54
C LEU A 96 6.30 21.94 19.95
N PRO A 97 6.54 23.15 20.49
CA PRO A 97 6.96 23.28 21.89
C PRO A 97 5.95 22.68 22.87
N GLN A 98 4.64 22.85 22.61
CA GLN A 98 3.58 22.27 23.44
C GLN A 98 3.55 20.74 23.31
N LEU A 99 3.64 20.22 22.09
CA LEU A 99 3.72 18.78 21.83
C LEU A 99 4.89 18.15 22.59
N ARG A 100 6.09 18.73 22.47
CA ARG A 100 7.31 18.23 23.11
C ARG A 100 7.21 18.22 24.62
N HIS A 101 6.68 19.30 25.21
CA HIS A 101 6.44 19.36 26.65
C HIS A 101 5.44 18.27 27.10
N LEU A 102 4.36 18.05 26.35
CA LEU A 102 3.37 17.02 26.69
C LEU A 102 3.97 15.61 26.54
N SER A 103 4.79 15.38 25.50
CA SER A 103 5.43 14.09 25.23
C SER A 103 6.48 13.66 26.26
N SER A 104 7.06 14.58 27.03
CA SER A 104 8.10 14.24 28.02
C SER A 104 7.55 13.93 29.42
N ASN A 105 6.26 14.18 29.67
CA ASN A 105 5.66 14.09 31.00
C ASN A 105 4.68 12.92 31.09
N LYS A 106 4.42 12.46 32.32
CA LYS A 106 3.31 11.50 32.56
C LYS A 106 1.99 12.20 32.25
N LEU A 107 1.35 11.76 31.18
CA LEU A 107 0.12 12.36 30.66
C LEU A 107 -1.07 12.02 31.56
N GLY A 108 -1.71 13.04 32.13
CA GLY A 108 -3.09 12.94 32.60
C GLY A 108 -4.09 12.95 31.44
N ASP A 109 -5.37 12.59 31.67
CA ASP A 109 -6.39 12.53 30.62
C ASP A 109 -6.57 13.86 29.84
N HIS A 110 -6.51 14.99 30.54
CA HIS A 110 -6.62 16.31 29.91
C HIS A 110 -5.42 16.64 29.02
N GLU A 111 -4.22 16.25 29.46
CA GLU A 111 -2.98 16.46 28.71
C GLU A 111 -2.94 15.55 27.49
N ALA A 112 -3.39 14.30 27.62
CA ALA A 112 -3.53 13.36 26.53
C ALA A 112 -4.52 13.88 25.47
N SER A 113 -5.66 14.46 25.89
CA SER A 113 -6.62 15.06 24.95
C SER A 113 -6.04 16.26 24.19
N LYS A 114 -5.26 17.12 24.87
CA LYS A 114 -4.56 18.22 24.19
C LYS A 114 -3.51 17.72 23.20
N LEU A 115 -2.71 16.74 23.59
CA LEU A 115 -1.73 16.12 22.71
C LEU A 115 -2.40 15.51 21.48
N ALA A 116 -3.51 14.79 21.68
CA ALA A 116 -4.33 14.24 20.62
C ALA A 116 -4.84 15.32 19.65
N GLN A 117 -5.30 16.48 20.16
CA GLN A 117 -5.72 17.61 19.31
C GLN A 117 -4.56 18.19 18.48
N ILE A 118 -3.37 18.29 19.05
CA ILE A 118 -2.19 18.74 18.30
C ILE A 118 -1.86 17.73 17.19
N LEU A 119 -1.88 16.43 17.50
CA LEU A 119 -1.64 15.37 16.51
C LEU A 119 -2.67 15.41 15.36
N ASP A 120 -3.94 15.70 15.64
CA ASP A 120 -4.98 15.86 14.59
C ASP A 120 -4.67 17.00 13.63
N VAL A 121 -4.17 18.13 14.15
CA VAL A 121 -3.75 19.25 13.30
C VAL A 121 -2.57 18.86 12.41
N LEU A 122 -1.59 18.14 12.95
CA LEU A 122 -0.44 17.65 12.18
C LEU A 122 -0.86 16.63 11.10
N ILE A 123 -1.80 15.75 11.42
CA ILE A 123 -2.39 14.80 10.45
C ILE A 123 -3.05 15.57 9.31
N HIS A 124 -3.79 16.63 9.62
CA HIS A 124 -4.48 17.45 8.62
C HIS A 124 -3.51 18.12 7.64
N TYR A 125 -2.35 18.58 8.13
CA TYR A 125 -1.33 19.18 7.27
C TYR A 125 -0.70 18.21 6.27
N CYS A 126 -0.82 16.90 6.50
CA CYS A 126 -0.22 15.88 5.64
C CYS A 126 -1.05 15.57 4.38
N HIS A 127 -2.27 16.09 4.24
CA HIS A 127 -3.13 15.85 3.07
C HIS A 127 -3.65 17.16 2.46
N LEU A 128 -4.16 17.09 1.22
CA LEU A 128 -4.73 18.25 0.54
C LEU A 128 -6.15 18.58 1.07
N GLU A 129 -6.53 19.86 1.03
CA GLU A 129 -7.87 20.31 1.41
C GLU A 129 -8.92 19.70 0.47
N GLY A 130 -9.90 19.00 1.02
CA GLY A 130 -10.95 18.33 0.24
C GLY A 130 -10.54 17.00 -0.41
N GLU A 131 -9.26 16.61 -0.34
CA GLU A 131 -8.73 15.35 -0.86
C GLU A 131 -7.88 14.64 0.21
N GLU A 132 -8.54 14.04 1.21
CA GLU A 132 -7.88 13.36 2.36
C GLU A 132 -6.98 12.18 1.97
N GLU A 133 -7.15 11.64 0.77
CA GLU A 133 -6.30 10.56 0.25
C GLU A 133 -5.04 11.07 -0.47
N GLU A 134 -5.02 12.33 -0.90
CA GLU A 134 -3.87 12.89 -1.62
C GLU A 134 -2.90 13.52 -0.62
N HIS A 135 -1.64 13.09 -0.69
CA HIS A 135 -0.61 13.52 0.25
C HIS A 135 -0.06 14.91 -0.10
N HIS A 136 0.27 15.71 0.91
CA HIS A 136 0.86 17.03 0.72
C HIS A 136 2.38 16.97 0.89
N ALA A 137 3.11 16.55 -0.15
CA ALA A 137 4.56 16.34 -0.13
C ALA A 137 5.38 17.50 0.49
N MET A 138 5.03 18.75 0.17
CA MET A 138 5.69 19.93 0.74
C MET A 138 5.52 20.01 2.26
N ASN A 139 4.30 19.85 2.77
CA ASN A 139 4.00 19.93 4.20
C ASN A 139 4.57 18.72 4.95
N GLN A 140 4.49 17.51 4.39
CA GLN A 140 5.17 16.34 4.95
C GLN A 140 6.67 16.60 5.14
N SER A 141 7.32 17.23 4.16
CA SER A 141 8.74 17.61 4.24
C SER A 141 8.98 18.66 5.34
N ILE A 142 8.09 19.66 5.48
CA ILE A 142 8.18 20.66 6.56
C ILE A 142 8.09 19.98 7.93
N LEU A 143 7.10 19.11 8.13
CA LEU A 143 6.92 18.40 9.40
C LEU A 143 8.13 17.50 9.70
N TYR A 144 8.61 16.76 8.71
CA TYR A 144 9.80 15.92 8.84
C TYR A 144 11.04 16.74 9.23
N ASN A 145 11.30 17.85 8.53
CA ASN A 145 12.45 18.72 8.79
C ASN A 145 12.39 19.41 10.17
N ASN A 146 11.20 19.58 10.72
CA ASN A 146 11.00 20.10 12.08
C ASN A 146 11.11 19.05 13.19
N GLY A 147 11.41 17.78 12.85
CA GLY A 147 11.63 16.69 13.81
C GLY A 147 10.34 16.03 14.31
N VAL A 148 9.22 16.18 13.60
CA VAL A 148 7.93 15.62 14.02
C VAL A 148 7.98 14.09 14.10
N LEU A 149 8.76 13.43 13.23
CA LEU A 149 8.91 11.97 13.26
C LEU A 149 9.64 11.51 14.54
N GLU A 150 10.70 12.22 14.93
CA GLU A 150 11.42 11.98 16.19
C GLU A 150 10.50 12.22 17.40
N ASP A 151 9.70 13.29 17.37
CA ASP A 151 8.69 13.56 18.40
C ASP A 151 7.66 12.41 18.50
N CYS A 152 7.27 11.79 17.38
CA CYS A 152 6.38 10.62 17.38
C CYS A 152 7.04 9.38 18.04
N PHE A 153 8.33 9.13 17.80
CA PHE A 153 9.04 8.03 18.48
C PHE A 153 9.11 8.25 19.99
N ILE A 154 9.37 9.49 20.44
CA ILE A 154 9.40 9.84 21.87
C ILE A 154 8.05 9.54 22.53
N ILE A 155 6.94 9.84 21.86
CA ILE A 155 5.59 9.54 22.36
C ILE A 155 5.40 8.01 22.52
N LEU A 156 5.84 7.21 21.55
CA LEU A 156 5.67 5.75 21.57
C LEU A 156 6.62 5.02 22.52
N GLU A 157 7.77 5.62 22.85
CA GLU A 157 8.73 5.07 23.82
C GLU A 157 8.27 5.22 25.28
N GLN A 158 7.17 5.93 25.54
CA GLN A 158 6.60 6.03 26.88
C GLN A 158 6.19 4.63 27.38
N GLU A 159 6.76 4.20 28.51
CA GLU A 159 6.42 2.92 29.14
C GLU A 159 4.94 2.91 29.56
N ILE A 160 4.11 2.18 28.82
CA ILE A 160 2.73 1.92 29.20
C ILE A 160 2.67 0.59 29.94
N ASP A 161 2.12 0.61 31.16
CA ASP A 161 1.67 -0.63 31.78
C ASP A 161 0.42 -1.12 31.03
N VAL A 162 0.61 -2.13 30.20
CA VAL A 162 -0.42 -2.77 29.37
C VAL A 162 -1.64 -3.17 30.20
N LYS A 163 -1.44 -3.50 31.48
CA LYS A 163 -2.53 -3.89 32.40
C LYS A 163 -3.43 -2.73 32.82
N LEU A 164 -3.01 -1.50 32.57
CA LEU A 164 -3.76 -0.28 32.88
C LEU A 164 -4.29 0.43 31.62
N LEU A 165 -4.08 -0.10 30.41
CA LEU A 165 -4.53 0.50 29.15
C LEU A 165 -6.04 0.82 29.13
N ASP A 166 -6.88 -0.03 29.75
CA ASP A 166 -8.32 0.20 29.87
C ASP A 166 -8.67 1.42 30.73
N GLN A 167 -7.78 1.81 31.65
CA GLN A 167 -7.91 2.99 32.51
C GLN A 167 -7.36 4.26 31.84
N TYR A 168 -6.43 4.13 30.88
CA TYR A 168 -5.79 5.24 30.17
C TYR A 168 -6.30 5.40 28.73
N LYS A 169 -7.62 5.58 28.56
CA LYS A 169 -8.24 5.81 27.23
C LYS A 169 -7.60 6.98 26.48
N GLY A 170 -7.18 8.04 27.19
CA GLY A 170 -6.49 9.18 26.60
C GLY A 170 -5.17 8.80 25.95
N LEU A 171 -4.37 7.94 26.59
CA LEU A 171 -3.07 7.53 26.09
C LEU A 171 -3.18 6.62 24.87
N ARG A 172 -4.17 5.71 24.87
CA ARG A 172 -4.50 4.91 23.69
C ARG A 172 -4.85 5.80 22.50
N GLN A 173 -5.68 6.82 22.69
CA GLN A 173 -6.03 7.76 21.63
C GLN A 173 -4.81 8.52 21.10
N VAL A 174 -3.86 8.88 21.96
CA VAL A 174 -2.59 9.49 21.56
C VAL A 174 -1.79 8.53 20.67
N PHE A 175 -1.72 7.24 21.02
CA PHE A 175 -1.01 6.23 20.22
C PHE A 175 -1.67 6.02 18.87
N GLU A 176 -3.00 5.88 18.83
CA GLU A 176 -3.79 5.77 17.60
C GLU A 176 -3.49 6.94 16.64
N LYS A 177 -3.50 8.18 17.15
CA LYS A 177 -3.18 9.38 16.37
C LYS A 177 -1.71 9.47 15.98
N THR A 178 -0.79 9.03 16.84
CA THR A 178 0.65 9.02 16.55
C THR A 178 0.97 8.09 15.39
N PHE A 179 0.44 6.86 15.40
CA PHE A 179 0.59 5.95 14.26
C PHE A 179 -0.12 6.46 13.00
N THR A 180 -1.29 7.10 13.14
CA THR A 180 -1.97 7.75 12.01
C THR A 180 -1.10 8.86 11.40
N LEU A 181 -0.45 9.68 12.22
CA LEU A 181 0.47 10.72 11.75
C LEU A 181 1.69 10.10 11.06
N MET A 182 2.30 9.06 11.63
CA MET A 182 3.42 8.34 11.00
C MET A 182 3.03 7.77 9.64
N ARG A 183 1.85 7.12 9.54
CA ARG A 183 1.28 6.63 8.28
C ARG A 183 1.16 7.77 7.26
N ARG A 184 0.59 8.90 7.66
CA ARG A 184 0.39 10.05 6.77
C ARG A 184 1.68 10.73 6.37
N LEU A 185 2.71 10.75 7.22
CA LEU A 185 4.05 11.23 6.87
C LEU A 185 4.77 10.30 5.89
N ALA A 186 4.54 8.99 6.00
CA ALA A 186 5.16 7.96 5.15
C ALA A 186 4.53 7.85 3.75
N LYS A 187 3.25 8.22 3.60
CA LYS A 187 2.52 8.09 2.34
C LYS A 187 3.21 8.86 1.20
N GLY A 188 3.71 8.12 0.22
CA GLY A 188 4.45 8.67 -0.94
C GLY A 188 5.82 9.28 -0.59
N ASN A 189 6.33 9.05 0.63
CA ASN A 189 7.55 9.67 1.12
C ASN A 189 8.59 8.61 1.51
N GLY A 190 9.46 8.26 0.54
CA GLY A 190 10.50 7.25 0.71
C GLY A 190 11.47 7.52 1.87
N VAL A 191 11.77 8.80 2.17
CA VAL A 191 12.66 9.17 3.28
C VAL A 191 12.04 8.79 4.63
N VAL A 192 10.75 9.11 4.83
CA VAL A 192 10.05 8.76 6.07
C VAL A 192 9.86 7.24 6.17
N GLN A 193 9.50 6.57 5.07
CA GLN A 193 9.40 5.11 5.02
C GLN A 193 10.70 4.43 5.47
N GLU A 194 11.85 4.86 4.97
CA GLU A 194 13.16 4.31 5.38
C GLU A 194 13.46 4.55 6.86
N ARG A 195 13.15 5.75 7.37
CA ARG A 195 13.37 6.09 8.79
C ARG A 195 12.50 5.27 9.73
N LEU A 196 11.25 5.00 9.34
CA LEU A 196 10.35 4.10 10.07
C LEU A 196 10.87 2.66 10.01
N PHE A 197 11.36 2.21 8.84
CA PHE A 197 11.94 0.89 8.67
C PHE A 197 13.18 0.67 9.56
N ASP A 198 14.06 1.67 9.69
CA ASP A 198 15.22 1.64 10.59
C ASP A 198 14.85 1.45 12.08
N ARG A 199 13.57 1.67 12.43
CA ARG A 199 13.01 1.50 13.78
C ARG A 199 11.93 0.42 13.83
N LEU A 200 11.82 -0.43 12.81
CA LEU A 200 10.76 -1.43 12.69
C LEU A 200 10.67 -2.37 13.89
N ASP A 201 11.80 -2.84 14.42
CA ASP A 201 11.81 -3.75 15.58
C ASP A 201 11.30 -3.09 16.87
N LEU A 202 11.50 -1.77 17.03
CA LEU A 202 10.94 -0.99 18.14
C LEU A 202 9.42 -0.86 17.97
N LEU A 203 8.98 -0.47 16.77
CA LEU A 203 7.57 -0.28 16.44
C LEU A 203 6.77 -1.59 16.60
N LEU A 204 7.32 -2.72 16.18
CA LEU A 204 6.70 -4.04 16.35
C LEU A 204 6.61 -4.49 17.81
N ALA A 205 7.38 -3.88 18.72
CA ALA A 205 7.30 -4.15 20.15
C ALA A 205 6.35 -3.19 20.89
N THR A 206 5.86 -2.14 20.22
CA THR A 206 4.92 -1.18 20.82
C THR A 206 3.52 -1.76 20.90
N GLU A 207 2.91 -1.68 22.08
CA GLU A 207 1.53 -2.12 22.33
C GLU A 207 0.58 -0.91 22.51
N GLY A 208 -0.73 -1.13 22.35
CA GLY A 208 -1.77 -0.14 22.68
C GLY A 208 -2.66 0.30 21.52
N ALA A 209 -2.13 0.34 20.29
CA ALA A 209 -2.86 0.76 19.08
C ALA A 209 -2.50 -0.13 17.87
N ALA A 210 -2.78 -1.42 18.02
CA ALA A 210 -2.40 -2.44 17.04
C ALA A 210 -2.95 -2.23 15.61
N PRO A 211 -4.22 -1.81 15.40
CA PRO A 211 -4.74 -1.51 14.06
C PRO A 211 -3.96 -0.39 13.37
N GLU A 212 -3.76 0.74 14.05
CA GLU A 212 -3.09 1.90 13.49
C GLU A 212 -1.59 1.64 13.28
N LEU A 213 -0.96 0.89 14.19
CA LEU A 213 0.42 0.39 14.01
C LEU A 213 0.52 -0.43 12.73
N ALA A 214 -0.37 -1.41 12.52
CA ALA A 214 -0.36 -2.25 11.33
C ALA A 214 -0.48 -1.40 10.06
N GLU A 215 -1.41 -0.43 10.03
CA GLU A 215 -1.59 0.45 8.87
C GLU A 215 -0.39 1.38 8.61
N ALA A 216 0.24 1.90 9.68
CA ALA A 216 1.44 2.71 9.56
C ALA A 216 2.61 1.91 9.00
N LEU A 217 2.78 0.67 9.48
CA LEU A 217 3.79 -0.25 8.96
C LEU A 217 3.47 -0.70 7.53
N THR A 218 2.20 -0.89 7.14
CA THR A 218 1.85 -1.21 5.75
C THR A 218 2.39 -0.13 4.83
N GLU A 219 2.20 1.14 5.18
CA GLU A 219 2.69 2.29 4.42
C GLU A 219 4.22 2.35 4.31
N VAL A 220 4.98 1.76 5.24
CA VAL A 220 6.45 1.65 5.15
C VAL A 220 6.89 0.78 3.97
N PHE A 221 6.07 -0.21 3.62
CA PHE A 221 6.35 -1.17 2.55
C PHE A 221 5.62 -0.85 1.25
N THR A 222 4.50 -0.12 1.31
CA THR A 222 3.74 0.33 0.13
C THR A 222 4.64 1.06 -0.85
N ASN A 223 4.76 0.52 -2.08
CA ASN A 223 5.55 1.06 -3.18
C ASN A 223 7.02 1.35 -2.83
N ASN A 224 7.59 0.64 -1.84
CA ASN A 224 8.98 0.79 -1.45
C ASN A 224 9.75 -0.52 -1.64
N THR A 225 10.33 -0.67 -2.82
CA THR A 225 11.16 -1.84 -3.17
C THR A 225 12.32 -2.04 -2.20
N HIS A 226 12.91 -0.96 -1.70
CA HIS A 226 14.10 -1.01 -0.86
C HIS A 226 13.78 -1.58 0.54
N THR A 227 12.70 -1.12 1.19
CA THR A 227 12.27 -1.66 2.48
C THR A 227 11.80 -3.11 2.34
N CYS A 228 11.04 -3.43 1.28
CA CYS A 228 10.59 -4.80 1.00
C CYS A 228 11.76 -5.77 0.75
N MET A 229 12.83 -5.32 0.10
CA MET A 229 14.03 -6.15 -0.13
C MET A 229 14.90 -6.28 1.13
N LYS A 230 14.90 -5.29 2.02
CA LYS A 230 15.69 -5.28 3.26
C LYS A 230 15.07 -6.06 4.41
N ILE A 231 13.75 -6.22 4.45
CA ILE A 231 13.07 -6.88 5.58
C ILE A 231 13.68 -8.25 5.91
N GLY A 232 13.88 -8.51 7.20
CA GLY A 232 14.46 -9.75 7.71
C GLY A 232 13.41 -10.83 7.99
N GLN A 233 13.83 -12.09 7.99
CA GLN A 233 12.96 -13.23 8.34
C GLN A 233 12.36 -13.08 9.76
N HIS A 234 13.13 -12.57 10.73
CA HIS A 234 12.65 -12.41 12.11
C HIS A 234 11.53 -11.37 12.23
N GLN A 235 11.55 -10.31 11.41
CA GLN A 235 10.50 -9.29 11.39
C GLN A 235 9.21 -9.87 10.83
N VAL A 236 9.28 -10.64 9.73
CA VAL A 236 8.12 -11.35 9.17
C VAL A 236 7.54 -12.34 10.19
N GLN A 237 8.38 -13.04 10.95
CA GLN A 237 7.93 -13.93 12.02
C GLN A 237 7.16 -13.18 13.11
N LYS A 238 7.70 -12.05 13.59
CA LYS A 238 7.04 -11.21 14.61
C LYS A 238 5.67 -10.72 14.10
N ILE A 239 5.59 -10.26 12.86
CA ILE A 239 4.32 -9.82 12.26
C ILE A 239 3.31 -10.97 12.21
N MET A 240 3.73 -12.17 11.79
CA MET A 240 2.84 -13.35 11.79
C MET A 240 2.40 -13.75 13.22
N ALA A 241 3.27 -13.61 14.22
CA ALA A 241 2.90 -13.83 15.62
C ALA A 241 1.85 -12.81 16.12
N LEU A 242 1.91 -11.56 15.65
CA LEU A 242 0.87 -10.55 15.91
C LEU A 242 -0.46 -10.94 15.25
N VAL A 243 -0.45 -11.44 14.01
CA VAL A 243 -1.66 -12.00 13.35
C VAL A 243 -2.26 -13.13 14.19
N ALA A 244 -1.44 -14.06 14.66
CA ALA A 244 -1.88 -15.20 15.48
C ALA A 244 -2.47 -14.76 16.84
N THR A 245 -1.90 -13.71 17.44
CA THR A 245 -2.34 -13.15 18.72
C THR A 245 -3.66 -12.38 18.58
N HIS A 246 -3.75 -11.48 17.61
CA HIS A 246 -4.89 -10.57 17.46
C HIS A 246 -6.06 -11.15 16.66
N LYS A 247 -5.81 -12.10 15.75
CA LYS A 247 -6.84 -12.77 14.93
C LYS A 247 -7.77 -11.75 14.26
N THR A 248 -9.08 -11.92 14.39
CA THR A 248 -10.10 -11.07 13.78
C THR A 248 -10.18 -9.66 14.35
N ALA A 249 -9.52 -9.37 15.46
CA ALA A 249 -9.49 -8.02 16.03
C ALA A 249 -8.62 -7.07 15.22
N VAL A 250 -7.56 -7.57 14.57
CA VAL A 250 -6.60 -6.74 13.82
C VAL A 250 -6.22 -7.43 12.50
N PRO A 251 -7.16 -7.52 11.52
CA PRO A 251 -6.86 -8.06 10.19
C PRO A 251 -5.81 -7.25 9.43
N GLN A 252 -5.57 -5.98 9.80
CA GLN A 252 -4.61 -5.07 9.16
C GLN A 252 -3.17 -5.62 9.14
N PHE A 253 -2.81 -6.51 10.07
CA PHE A 253 -1.50 -7.18 10.01
C PHE A 253 -1.37 -8.13 8.81
N LEU A 254 -2.49 -8.65 8.27
CA LEU A 254 -2.48 -9.39 7.01
C LEU A 254 -2.21 -8.45 5.83
N ASP A 255 -2.78 -7.25 5.83
CA ASP A 255 -2.50 -6.22 4.81
C ASP A 255 -1.03 -5.79 4.83
N LEU A 256 -0.43 -5.68 6.02
CA LEU A 256 1.01 -5.48 6.17
C LEU A 256 1.81 -6.62 5.52
N LEU A 257 1.43 -7.87 5.74
CA LEU A 257 2.10 -9.00 5.09
C LEU A 257 1.92 -8.97 3.57
N ILE A 258 0.75 -8.54 3.05
CA ILE A 258 0.50 -8.36 1.61
C ILE A 258 1.49 -7.35 1.01
N ALA A 259 1.62 -6.17 1.63
CA ALA A 259 2.56 -5.14 1.18
C ALA A 259 4.03 -5.59 1.23
N ILE A 260 4.38 -6.52 2.14
CA ILE A 260 5.73 -7.09 2.24
C ILE A 260 6.02 -8.09 1.11
N VAL A 261 5.04 -8.87 0.65
CA VAL A 261 5.28 -9.97 -0.30
C VAL A 261 5.26 -9.53 -1.76
N LYS A 262 4.65 -8.38 -2.09
CA LYS A 262 4.55 -7.88 -3.46
C LYS A 262 4.77 -6.36 -3.49
N VAL A 263 5.59 -5.90 -4.44
CA VAL A 263 5.69 -4.48 -4.77
C VAL A 263 4.65 -4.17 -5.85
N GLU A 264 3.56 -3.51 -5.47
CA GLU A 264 2.40 -3.29 -6.36
C GLU A 264 2.75 -2.49 -7.62
N GLU A 265 3.48 -1.38 -7.51
CA GLU A 265 3.85 -0.53 -8.66
C GLU A 265 4.61 -1.28 -9.76
N LEU A 266 5.46 -2.24 -9.38
CA LEU A 266 6.26 -3.02 -10.31
C LEU A 266 5.63 -4.36 -10.68
N ASP A 267 4.43 -4.64 -10.17
CA ASP A 267 3.77 -5.95 -10.25
C ASP A 267 4.72 -7.11 -9.87
N LEU A 268 5.57 -6.87 -8.86
CA LEU A 268 6.72 -7.73 -8.57
C LEU A 268 6.50 -8.58 -7.31
N PRO A 269 6.17 -9.87 -7.45
CA PRO A 269 6.13 -10.80 -6.31
C PRO A 269 7.55 -11.13 -5.81
N LEU A 270 7.76 -10.99 -4.50
CA LEU A 270 9.04 -11.24 -3.84
C LEU A 270 9.08 -12.66 -3.27
N LYS A 271 9.52 -13.63 -4.08
CA LYS A 271 9.57 -15.07 -3.72
C LYS A 271 10.19 -15.38 -2.35
N ARG A 272 11.24 -14.64 -1.97
CA ARG A 272 11.88 -14.74 -0.65
C ARG A 272 10.89 -14.41 0.47
N ASN A 273 10.21 -13.28 0.36
CA ASN A 273 9.26 -12.79 1.36
C ASN A 273 8.02 -13.69 1.40
N GLN A 274 7.49 -14.11 0.25
CA GLN A 274 6.42 -15.12 0.16
C GLN A 274 6.78 -16.40 0.91
N SER A 275 8.02 -16.89 0.74
CA SER A 275 8.50 -18.09 1.43
C SER A 275 8.56 -17.91 2.95
N PHE A 276 9.00 -16.75 3.44
CA PHE A 276 8.97 -16.43 4.88
C PHE A 276 7.55 -16.43 5.41
N VAL A 277 6.64 -15.71 4.74
CA VAL A 277 5.22 -15.64 5.15
C VAL A 277 4.59 -17.02 5.20
N MET A 278 4.79 -17.84 4.17
CA MET A 278 4.21 -19.19 4.12
C MET A 278 4.80 -20.15 5.15
N THR A 279 6.10 -20.02 5.46
CA THR A 279 6.75 -20.79 6.53
C THR A 279 6.09 -20.48 7.88
N PHE A 280 5.92 -19.19 8.20
CA PHE A 280 5.33 -18.80 9.48
C PHE A 280 3.81 -18.98 9.53
N PHE A 281 3.11 -18.84 8.41
CA PHE A 281 1.70 -19.21 8.30
C PHE A 281 1.51 -20.68 8.68
N MET A 282 2.37 -21.59 8.22
CA MET A 282 2.31 -23.00 8.60
C MET A 282 2.68 -23.24 10.06
N GLN A 283 3.64 -22.47 10.60
CA GLN A 283 4.02 -22.54 12.01
C GLN A 283 2.86 -22.13 12.95
N TYR A 284 2.10 -21.09 12.58
CA TYR A 284 0.96 -20.56 13.36
C TYR A 284 -0.40 -20.97 12.79
N ARG A 285 -0.47 -22.07 12.02
CA ARG A 285 -1.66 -22.42 11.24
C ARG A 285 -2.91 -22.53 12.10
N THR A 286 -2.81 -23.14 13.27
CA THR A 286 -3.93 -23.34 14.20
C THR A 286 -4.61 -22.03 14.61
N GLU A 287 -3.83 -20.97 14.79
CA GLU A 287 -4.32 -19.66 15.23
C GLU A 287 -4.73 -18.77 14.05
N VAL A 288 -4.06 -18.89 12.91
CA VAL A 288 -4.24 -18.01 11.75
C VAL A 288 -5.27 -18.56 10.77
N ALA A 289 -5.29 -19.88 10.53
CA ALA A 289 -6.14 -20.51 9.52
C ALA A 289 -7.56 -20.88 10.03
N PHE A 290 -7.91 -20.54 11.26
CA PHE A 290 -9.15 -20.98 11.93
C PHE A 290 -10.47 -20.64 11.21
N LEU A 291 -10.49 -19.65 10.31
CA LEU A 291 -11.65 -19.34 9.44
C LEU A 291 -11.60 -20.10 8.11
N ILE A 292 -10.42 -20.22 7.51
CA ILE A 292 -10.24 -20.90 6.21
C ILE A 292 -10.23 -22.42 6.36
N ASP A 293 -9.99 -22.98 7.54
CA ASP A 293 -10.06 -24.42 7.83
C ASP A 293 -11.49 -24.88 8.20
N LYS A 294 -12.48 -23.96 8.23
CA LYS A 294 -13.89 -24.33 8.44
C LYS A 294 -14.45 -25.10 7.25
N ASP A 295 -15.66 -25.65 7.37
CA ASP A 295 -16.34 -26.22 6.21
C ASP A 295 -16.87 -25.14 5.24
N GLU A 296 -17.14 -25.54 4.01
CA GLU A 296 -17.62 -24.66 2.94
C GLU A 296 -18.87 -23.86 3.35
N LYS A 297 -19.84 -24.50 4.03
CA LYS A 297 -21.09 -23.82 4.43
C LYS A 297 -20.83 -22.76 5.49
N ALA A 298 -19.92 -23.02 6.42
CA ALA A 298 -19.52 -22.04 7.42
C ALA A 298 -18.77 -20.84 6.79
N ARG A 299 -17.92 -21.07 5.79
CA ARG A 299 -17.27 -19.96 5.04
C ARG A 299 -18.28 -19.15 4.24
N GLU A 300 -19.19 -19.80 3.54
CA GLU A 300 -20.28 -19.14 2.81
C GLU A 300 -21.17 -18.32 3.75
N ALA A 301 -21.50 -18.85 4.92
CA ALA A 301 -22.27 -18.13 5.94
C ALA A 301 -21.55 -16.84 6.39
N ILE A 302 -20.23 -16.86 6.57
CA ILE A 302 -19.44 -15.66 6.89
C ILE A 302 -19.55 -14.63 5.76
N LEU A 303 -19.38 -15.08 4.51
CA LEU A 303 -19.48 -14.25 3.30
C LEU A 303 -20.87 -13.65 3.04
N THR A 304 -21.91 -14.15 3.70
CA THR A 304 -23.27 -13.58 3.62
C THR A 304 -23.72 -12.92 4.92
N SER A 305 -23.00 -13.11 6.04
CA SER A 305 -23.37 -12.58 7.36
C SER A 305 -22.93 -11.14 7.58
N SER A 306 -23.62 -10.40 8.44
CA SER A 306 -23.26 -9.05 8.90
C SER A 306 -22.21 -9.04 10.03
N ASN A 307 -21.33 -10.05 10.10
CA ASN A 307 -20.23 -10.08 11.07
C ASN A 307 -18.94 -9.58 10.42
N SER A 308 -18.72 -8.26 10.48
CA SER A 308 -17.56 -7.57 9.91
C SER A 308 -16.22 -8.18 10.30
N GLN A 309 -15.99 -8.55 11.57
CA GLN A 309 -14.66 -8.96 12.00
C GLN A 309 -14.20 -10.29 11.38
N ASN A 310 -15.08 -11.30 11.37
CA ASN A 310 -14.80 -12.58 10.71
C ASN A 310 -14.68 -12.42 9.20
N LEU A 311 -15.54 -11.59 8.61
CA LEU A 311 -15.52 -11.31 7.19
C LEU A 311 -14.21 -10.65 6.77
N ASN A 312 -13.80 -9.57 7.45
CA ASN A 312 -12.59 -8.81 7.12
C ASN A 312 -11.35 -9.68 7.23
N PHE A 313 -11.25 -10.50 8.27
CA PHE A 313 -10.15 -11.44 8.43
C PHE A 313 -10.14 -12.50 7.33
N LEU A 314 -11.30 -13.10 6.99
CA LEU A 314 -11.41 -14.09 5.92
C LEU A 314 -11.02 -13.51 4.56
N ILE A 315 -11.46 -12.29 4.23
CA ILE A 315 -11.10 -11.61 2.98
C ILE A 315 -9.59 -11.36 2.93
N SER A 316 -9.01 -10.81 4.01
CA SER A 316 -7.60 -10.44 4.05
C SER A 316 -6.68 -11.66 4.00
N ILE A 317 -7.03 -12.77 4.66
CA ILE A 317 -6.22 -13.99 4.63
C ILE A 317 -6.28 -14.69 3.26
N VAL A 318 -7.44 -14.70 2.60
CA VAL A 318 -7.55 -15.24 1.24
C VAL A 318 -6.74 -14.39 0.26
N ASP A 319 -6.75 -13.07 0.43
CA ASP A 319 -5.98 -12.14 -0.41
C ASP A 319 -4.47 -12.28 -0.20
N LEU A 320 -4.03 -12.50 1.04
CA LEU A 320 -2.64 -12.82 1.38
C LEU A 320 -2.18 -14.11 0.70
N LEU A 321 -2.99 -15.18 0.78
CA LEU A 321 -2.67 -16.47 0.16
C LEU A 321 -2.62 -16.35 -1.37
N ALA A 322 -3.56 -15.61 -1.98
CA ALA A 322 -3.55 -15.35 -3.41
C ALA A 322 -2.29 -14.60 -3.85
N THR A 323 -1.91 -13.55 -3.11
CA THR A 323 -0.71 -12.75 -3.40
C THR A 323 0.59 -13.55 -3.16
N CYS A 324 0.58 -14.51 -2.22
CA CYS A 324 1.71 -15.43 -2.03
C CYS A 324 1.84 -16.47 -3.14
N ALA A 325 0.73 -16.89 -3.76
CA ALA A 325 0.73 -17.86 -4.87
C ALA A 325 1.18 -17.24 -6.19
N GLU A 326 1.05 -15.92 -6.34
CA GLU A 326 1.46 -15.17 -7.51
C GLU A 326 2.97 -15.36 -7.83
N GLY A 327 3.31 -15.56 -9.09
CA GLY A 327 4.69 -15.80 -9.55
C GLY A 327 5.11 -17.28 -9.66
N GLU A 328 4.14 -18.19 -9.85
CA GLU A 328 4.34 -19.62 -10.15
C GLU A 328 5.14 -20.34 -9.05
N ASN A 329 4.61 -20.35 -7.82
CA ASN A 329 5.23 -21.03 -6.69
C ASN A 329 4.48 -22.32 -6.32
N ARG A 330 4.88 -23.43 -6.95
CA ARG A 330 4.26 -24.76 -6.78
C ARG A 330 4.08 -25.19 -5.31
N PHE A 331 5.01 -24.85 -4.43
CA PHE A 331 4.91 -25.19 -3.01
C PHE A 331 3.72 -24.48 -2.34
N ILE A 332 3.58 -23.18 -2.61
CA ILE A 332 2.49 -22.35 -2.08
C ILE A 332 1.16 -22.77 -2.71
N GLU A 333 1.14 -22.95 -4.03
CA GLU A 333 -0.01 -23.46 -4.78
C GLU A 333 -0.53 -24.76 -4.16
N SER A 334 0.36 -25.74 -3.89
CA SER A 334 -0.04 -27.03 -3.29
C SER A 334 -0.70 -26.86 -1.92
N ILE A 335 -0.18 -25.96 -1.07
CA ILE A 335 -0.79 -25.66 0.23
C ILE A 335 -2.16 -25.03 0.04
N CYS A 336 -2.27 -24.02 -0.83
CA CYS A 336 -3.51 -23.33 -1.14
C CYS A 336 -4.59 -24.28 -1.70
N GLN A 337 -4.20 -25.23 -2.56
CA GLN A 337 -5.10 -26.26 -3.10
C GLN A 337 -5.65 -27.22 -2.02
N THR A 338 -5.01 -27.33 -0.84
CA THR A 338 -5.61 -28.07 0.29
C THR A 338 -6.72 -27.30 1.00
N ILE A 339 -6.75 -25.97 0.86
CA ILE A 339 -7.66 -25.06 1.57
C ILE A 339 -8.96 -24.88 0.78
N PHE A 340 -8.86 -24.43 -0.47
CA PHE A 340 -10.03 -24.19 -1.33
C PHE A 340 -9.97 -25.06 -2.58
N LYS A 341 -11.09 -25.69 -2.92
CA LYS A 341 -11.26 -26.48 -4.16
C LYS A 341 -11.99 -25.66 -5.22
N ILE A 342 -11.74 -25.97 -6.49
CA ILE A 342 -12.38 -25.31 -7.64
C ILE A 342 -13.91 -25.24 -7.52
N PRO A 343 -14.65 -26.32 -7.19
CA PRO A 343 -16.11 -26.25 -7.13
C PRO A 343 -16.63 -25.26 -6.08
N GLU A 344 -15.95 -25.17 -4.94
CA GLU A 344 -16.27 -24.19 -3.90
C GLU A 344 -16.00 -22.76 -4.38
N LEU A 345 -14.85 -22.51 -5.01
CA LEU A 345 -14.51 -21.19 -5.54
C LEU A 345 -15.56 -20.73 -6.56
N LEU A 346 -15.93 -21.59 -7.52
CA LEU A 346 -16.97 -21.29 -8.50
C LEU A 346 -18.34 -21.06 -7.86
N LYS A 347 -18.67 -21.77 -6.78
CA LYS A 347 -19.91 -21.53 -6.02
C LYS A 347 -19.92 -20.15 -5.37
N ILE A 348 -18.81 -19.73 -4.75
CA ILE A 348 -18.68 -18.39 -4.16
C ILE A 348 -18.79 -17.31 -5.24
N LEU A 349 -18.08 -17.47 -6.36
CA LEU A 349 -18.07 -16.52 -7.47
C LEU A 349 -19.46 -16.35 -8.12
N ASN A 350 -20.22 -17.45 -8.23
CA ASN A 350 -21.58 -17.44 -8.75
C ASN A 350 -22.66 -17.07 -7.71
N ASN A 351 -22.32 -16.90 -6.43
CA ASN A 351 -23.32 -16.59 -5.41
C ASN A 351 -23.81 -15.13 -5.58
N PRO A 352 -25.11 -14.89 -5.81
CA PRO A 352 -25.66 -13.54 -6.00
C PRO A 352 -25.73 -12.73 -4.69
N ASN A 353 -25.67 -13.39 -3.53
CA ASN A 353 -25.69 -12.73 -2.22
C ASN A 353 -24.30 -12.29 -1.75
N VAL A 354 -23.25 -12.64 -2.48
CA VAL A 354 -21.88 -12.19 -2.22
C VAL A 354 -21.59 -11.03 -3.16
N SER A 355 -21.25 -9.88 -2.58
CA SER A 355 -20.91 -8.67 -3.33
C SER A 355 -19.58 -8.81 -4.07
N ASP A 356 -19.42 -8.07 -5.16
CA ASP A 356 -18.28 -8.17 -6.09
C ASP A 356 -16.92 -7.98 -5.39
N ASN A 357 -16.82 -7.02 -4.48
CA ASN A 357 -15.62 -6.78 -3.68
C ASN A 357 -15.19 -7.99 -2.83
N LEU A 358 -16.15 -8.76 -2.32
CA LEU A 358 -15.90 -9.96 -1.52
C LEU A 358 -15.45 -11.12 -2.40
N LYS A 359 -15.82 -11.12 -3.68
CA LYS A 359 -15.37 -12.11 -4.67
C LYS A 359 -13.93 -11.87 -5.12
N ARG A 360 -13.42 -10.63 -5.01
CA ARG A 360 -12.08 -10.23 -5.48
C ARG A 360 -10.95 -11.16 -5.00
N PRO A 361 -10.77 -11.44 -3.69
CA PRO A 361 -9.69 -12.31 -3.24
C PRO A 361 -9.85 -13.75 -3.72
N PHE A 362 -11.08 -14.26 -3.81
CA PHE A 362 -11.35 -15.63 -4.27
C PHE A 362 -11.08 -15.80 -5.75
N LEU A 363 -11.39 -14.79 -6.57
CA LEU A 363 -11.05 -14.82 -7.99
C LEU A 363 -9.53 -14.71 -8.20
N ARG A 364 -8.84 -13.82 -7.47
CA ARG A 364 -7.37 -13.76 -7.47
C ARG A 364 -6.77 -15.10 -7.05
N PHE A 365 -7.31 -15.70 -5.99
CA PHE A 365 -6.91 -17.03 -5.53
C PHE A 365 -7.11 -18.07 -6.63
N PHE A 366 -8.27 -18.08 -7.29
CA PHE A 366 -8.54 -19.00 -8.39
C PHE A 366 -7.54 -18.83 -9.55
N VAL A 367 -7.23 -17.58 -9.92
CA VAL A 367 -6.24 -17.29 -10.95
C VAL A 367 -4.86 -17.83 -10.56
N TRP A 368 -4.31 -17.42 -9.42
CA TRP A 368 -2.92 -17.71 -9.09
C TRP A 368 -2.67 -19.14 -8.57
N VAL A 369 -3.69 -19.81 -8.03
CA VAL A 369 -3.57 -21.17 -7.48
C VAL A 369 -3.98 -22.24 -8.48
N TYR A 370 -4.81 -21.91 -9.48
CA TYR A 370 -5.37 -22.90 -10.40
C TYR A 370 -5.18 -22.58 -11.90
N LEU A 371 -5.24 -21.31 -12.31
CA LEU A 371 -5.22 -20.94 -13.74
C LEU A 371 -3.84 -20.49 -14.25
N ASN A 372 -3.04 -19.84 -13.41
CA ASN A 372 -1.73 -19.31 -13.77
C ASN A 372 -0.66 -19.93 -12.87
N THR A 373 -0.53 -21.26 -12.95
CA THR A 373 0.27 -22.09 -12.05
C THR A 373 1.53 -22.60 -12.72
N ALA A 374 2.53 -22.95 -11.91
CA ALA A 374 3.76 -23.57 -12.39
C ALA A 374 3.53 -24.96 -13.04
N GLY A 375 2.53 -25.71 -12.54
CA GLY A 375 2.23 -27.08 -12.99
C GLY A 375 1.38 -27.17 -14.27
N GLY A 376 0.86 -26.05 -14.75
CA GLY A 376 -0.08 -25.99 -15.86
C GLY A 376 -1.45 -26.61 -15.54
N MET A 377 -2.33 -26.59 -16.55
CA MET A 377 -3.77 -26.84 -16.40
C MET A 377 -4.13 -28.24 -15.84
N ILE A 378 -3.40 -29.28 -16.21
CA ILE A 378 -3.73 -30.66 -15.79
C ILE A 378 -3.32 -30.89 -14.33
N GLU A 379 -2.12 -30.45 -13.94
CA GLU A 379 -1.62 -30.66 -12.58
C GLU A 379 -2.38 -29.84 -11.54
N SER A 380 -2.93 -28.68 -11.92
CA SER A 380 -3.79 -27.89 -11.04
C SER A 380 -5.21 -28.44 -10.90
N GLY A 381 -5.61 -29.43 -11.70
CA GLY A 381 -6.99 -29.92 -11.76
C GLY A 381 -7.93 -28.96 -12.50
N ALA A 382 -7.39 -27.98 -13.23
CA ALA A 382 -8.16 -27.03 -14.03
C ALA A 382 -8.45 -27.53 -15.47
N GLY A 383 -8.19 -28.82 -15.76
CA GLY A 383 -8.37 -29.43 -17.08
C GLY A 383 -9.78 -29.31 -17.66
N ASP A 384 -10.80 -29.41 -16.80
CA ASP A 384 -12.20 -29.38 -17.22
C ASP A 384 -12.80 -27.96 -17.21
N ILE A 385 -12.05 -26.96 -16.73
CA ILE A 385 -12.51 -25.56 -16.61
C ILE A 385 -12.96 -24.93 -17.94
N PRO A 386 -12.32 -25.18 -19.10
CA PRO A 386 -12.72 -24.55 -20.36
C PRO A 386 -14.20 -24.76 -20.72
N HIS A 387 -14.79 -25.89 -20.31
CA HIS A 387 -16.17 -26.26 -20.63
C HIS A 387 -17.05 -26.48 -19.39
N ASP A 388 -16.58 -26.08 -18.21
CA ASP A 388 -17.32 -26.23 -16.96
C ASP A 388 -18.56 -25.31 -16.94
N PRO A 389 -19.78 -25.84 -16.69
CA PRO A 389 -20.99 -25.02 -16.69
C PRO A 389 -21.01 -23.90 -15.64
N ALA A 390 -20.41 -24.10 -14.47
CA ALA A 390 -20.37 -23.08 -13.42
C ALA A 390 -19.37 -21.97 -13.77
N MET A 391 -18.27 -22.30 -14.44
CA MET A 391 -17.34 -21.34 -15.01
C MET A 391 -18.02 -20.44 -16.06
N TRP A 392 -18.78 -21.02 -16.99
CA TRP A 392 -19.55 -20.25 -17.96
C TRP A 392 -20.69 -19.45 -17.33
N GLY A 393 -21.35 -19.98 -16.30
CA GLY A 393 -22.30 -19.23 -15.48
C GLY A 393 -21.67 -17.96 -14.90
N TYR A 394 -20.43 -18.07 -14.42
CA TYR A 394 -19.69 -16.95 -13.87
C TYR A 394 -19.31 -15.93 -14.95
N LEU A 395 -18.78 -16.36 -16.10
CA LEU A 395 -18.50 -15.47 -17.25
C LEU A 395 -19.73 -14.68 -17.70
N MET A 396 -20.90 -15.32 -17.69
CA MET A 396 -22.16 -14.65 -18.02
C MET A 396 -22.61 -13.68 -16.94
N SER A 397 -22.36 -13.97 -15.66
CA SER A 397 -22.63 -13.03 -14.56
C SER A 397 -21.81 -11.74 -14.68
N LEU A 398 -20.56 -11.84 -15.18
CA LEU A 398 -19.69 -10.69 -15.41
C LEU A 398 -20.25 -9.72 -16.45
N CYS A 399 -21.02 -10.21 -17.42
CA CYS A 399 -21.70 -9.33 -18.38
C CYS A 399 -22.68 -8.38 -17.67
N GLY A 400 -23.38 -8.86 -16.65
CA GLY A 400 -24.29 -8.05 -15.83
C GLY A 400 -23.54 -7.04 -14.94
N THR A 401 -22.42 -7.43 -14.35
CA THR A 401 -21.55 -6.51 -13.58
C THR A 401 -21.00 -5.41 -14.48
N LEU A 402 -20.45 -5.75 -15.65
CA LEU A 402 -19.93 -4.78 -16.63
C LEU A 402 -21.02 -3.78 -17.05
N GLU A 403 -22.22 -4.27 -17.35
CA GLU A 403 -23.35 -3.41 -17.73
C GLU A 403 -23.77 -2.46 -16.60
N THR A 404 -23.89 -2.96 -15.38
CA THR A 404 -24.26 -2.16 -14.20
C THR A 404 -23.25 -1.04 -13.93
N VAL A 405 -21.95 -1.36 -13.98
CA VAL A 405 -20.88 -0.38 -13.76
C VAL A 405 -20.82 0.63 -14.91
N THR A 406 -21.00 0.18 -16.16
CA THR A 406 -21.03 1.05 -17.34
C THR A 406 -22.18 2.05 -17.28
N GLU A 407 -23.38 1.59 -16.92
CA GLU A 407 -24.56 2.45 -16.77
C GLU A 407 -24.34 3.48 -15.65
N TYR A 408 -23.80 3.05 -14.51
CA TYR A 408 -23.50 3.96 -13.41
C TYR A 408 -22.46 5.02 -13.78
N ALA A 409 -21.39 4.62 -14.49
CA ALA A 409 -20.33 5.52 -14.93
C ALA A 409 -20.80 6.56 -15.95
N ASN A 410 -21.69 6.17 -16.88
CA ASN A 410 -22.34 7.09 -17.80
C ASN A 410 -23.17 8.16 -17.07
N ASN A 411 -23.89 7.75 -16.03
CA ASN A 411 -24.75 8.65 -15.26
C ASN A 411 -23.96 9.54 -14.27
N ASN A 412 -22.77 9.10 -13.82
CA ASN A 412 -22.02 9.75 -12.75
C ASN A 412 -20.50 9.85 -13.03
N PRO A 413 -20.05 10.46 -14.14
CA PRO A 413 -18.65 10.43 -14.56
C PRO A 413 -17.69 11.08 -13.55
N ALA A 414 -18.11 12.19 -12.91
CA ALA A 414 -17.28 12.88 -11.91
C ALA A 414 -17.08 12.04 -10.64
N ILE A 415 -18.12 11.35 -10.19
CA ILE A 415 -18.07 10.46 -9.01
C ILE A 415 -17.16 9.28 -9.32
N VAL A 416 -17.37 8.60 -10.46
CA VAL A 416 -16.54 7.45 -10.85
C VAL A 416 -15.07 7.83 -10.99
N LYS A 417 -14.76 9.01 -11.55
CA LYS A 417 -13.38 9.53 -11.59
C LYS A 417 -12.76 9.65 -10.20
N GLN A 418 -13.52 10.08 -9.19
CA GLN A 418 -13.05 10.11 -7.81
C GLN A 418 -12.94 8.71 -7.20
N LEU A 419 -13.88 7.81 -7.49
CA LEU A 419 -13.83 6.43 -6.99
C LEU A 419 -12.64 5.64 -7.52
N LEU A 420 -12.26 5.82 -8.78
CA LEU A 420 -11.10 5.18 -9.41
C LEU A 420 -9.77 5.58 -8.77
N LYS A 421 -9.70 6.77 -8.14
CA LYS A 421 -8.53 7.24 -7.41
C LYS A 421 -8.47 6.72 -5.97
N LYS A 422 -9.62 6.35 -5.39
CA LYS A 422 -9.67 5.84 -4.02
C LYS A 422 -9.26 4.36 -4.00
N PRO A 423 -8.47 3.91 -3.01
CA PRO A 423 -8.16 2.48 -2.84
C PRO A 423 -9.44 1.66 -2.58
N PRO A 424 -9.42 0.32 -2.53
CA PRO A 424 -10.57 -0.47 -2.10
C PRO A 424 -11.05 -0.08 -0.69
N SER A 425 -12.34 -0.24 -0.37
CA SER A 425 -12.80 -0.01 1.00
C SER A 425 -12.17 -1.01 1.96
N LYS A 426 -11.62 -0.52 3.08
CA LYS A 426 -11.12 -1.35 4.19
C LYS A 426 -12.23 -2.01 5.00
N ASN A 427 -13.48 -1.57 4.82
CA ASN A 427 -14.64 -2.17 5.47
C ASN A 427 -15.58 -2.78 4.42
N PRO A 428 -15.46 -4.08 4.11
CA PRO A 428 -16.31 -4.80 3.18
C PRO A 428 -17.83 -4.67 3.44
N GLU A 429 -18.27 -4.34 4.66
CA GLU A 429 -19.68 -4.09 4.95
C GLU A 429 -20.20 -2.76 4.41
N SER A 430 -19.34 -1.75 4.27
CA SER A 430 -19.73 -0.44 3.70
C SER A 430 -20.27 -0.57 2.27
N GLU A 431 -19.83 -1.61 1.56
CA GLU A 431 -20.17 -1.87 0.16
C GLU A 431 -21.43 -2.76 0.01
N ARG A 432 -22.06 -3.19 1.14
CA ARG A 432 -23.23 -4.09 1.12
C ARG A 432 -24.61 -3.43 1.17
N GLY A 433 -24.79 -2.16 1.59
CA GLY A 433 -26.16 -1.82 2.03
C GLY A 433 -26.67 -0.39 2.10
N VAL A 434 -25.93 0.68 1.78
CA VAL A 434 -26.52 2.04 1.91
C VAL A 434 -26.11 2.99 0.80
N ASP A 435 -24.84 2.99 0.41
CA ASP A 435 -24.33 3.91 -0.62
C ASP A 435 -24.03 3.16 -1.92
N ARG A 436 -24.79 3.49 -2.97
CA ARG A 436 -24.57 2.96 -4.32
C ARG A 436 -23.17 3.32 -4.84
N SER A 437 -22.59 4.44 -4.41
CA SER A 437 -21.24 4.85 -4.77
C SER A 437 -20.18 3.88 -4.23
N GLU A 438 -20.28 3.46 -2.97
CA GLU A 438 -19.33 2.50 -2.36
C GLU A 438 -19.49 1.09 -2.95
N GLN A 439 -20.72 0.66 -3.26
CA GLN A 439 -20.92 -0.61 -3.98
C GLN A 439 -20.25 -0.59 -5.37
N MET A 440 -20.36 0.53 -6.09
CA MET A 440 -19.72 0.70 -7.39
C MET A 440 -18.20 0.79 -7.28
N ARG A 441 -17.66 1.41 -6.21
CA ARG A 441 -16.23 1.38 -5.88
C ARG A 441 -15.73 -0.06 -5.74
N GLY A 442 -16.43 -0.88 -4.95
CA GLY A 442 -16.10 -2.30 -4.79
C GLY A 442 -16.14 -3.08 -6.11
N SER A 443 -17.14 -2.80 -6.96
CA SER A 443 -17.31 -3.43 -8.27
C SER A 443 -16.20 -3.02 -9.26
N LEU A 444 -15.79 -1.74 -9.25
CA LEU A 444 -14.67 -1.24 -10.06
C LEU A 444 -13.37 -1.95 -9.69
N HIS A 445 -13.01 -1.98 -8.39
CA HIS A 445 -11.79 -2.67 -7.94
C HIS A 445 -11.83 -4.16 -8.21
N TYR A 446 -12.99 -4.81 -8.07
CA TYR A 446 -13.17 -6.20 -8.48
C TYR A 446 -12.87 -6.42 -9.97
N LEU A 447 -13.37 -5.53 -10.83
CA LEU A 447 -13.14 -5.61 -12.26
C LEU A 447 -11.65 -5.43 -12.62
N PHE A 448 -11.00 -4.41 -12.07
CA PHE A 448 -9.59 -4.08 -12.36
C PHE A 448 -8.60 -5.10 -11.77
N ASP A 449 -8.75 -5.44 -10.49
CA ASP A 449 -7.73 -6.17 -9.74
C ASP A 449 -7.87 -7.70 -9.87
N ALA A 450 -9.05 -8.18 -10.27
CA ALA A 450 -9.32 -9.60 -10.33
C ALA A 450 -9.90 -10.06 -11.68
N VAL A 451 -10.97 -9.42 -12.17
CA VAL A 451 -11.64 -9.88 -13.41
C VAL A 451 -10.76 -9.69 -14.64
N MET A 452 -10.10 -8.54 -14.80
CA MET A 452 -9.23 -8.31 -15.95
C MET A 452 -8.05 -9.30 -16.00
N PRO A 453 -7.26 -9.52 -14.93
CA PRO A 453 -6.25 -10.57 -14.90
C PRO A 453 -6.81 -11.96 -15.20
N PHE A 454 -7.97 -12.29 -14.63
CA PHE A 454 -8.64 -13.55 -14.87
C PHE A 454 -9.02 -13.75 -16.34
N LEU A 455 -9.66 -12.76 -16.98
CA LEU A 455 -10.04 -12.83 -18.39
C LEU A 455 -8.81 -12.93 -19.28
N GLN A 456 -7.74 -12.21 -18.97
CA GLN A 456 -6.47 -12.30 -19.70
C GLN A 456 -5.90 -13.73 -19.65
N VAL A 457 -5.87 -14.38 -18.48
CA VAL A 457 -5.38 -15.75 -18.33
C VAL A 457 -6.33 -16.75 -18.98
N PHE A 458 -7.63 -16.68 -18.70
CA PHE A 458 -8.62 -17.62 -19.20
C PHE A 458 -8.71 -17.58 -20.73
N CYS A 459 -8.88 -16.40 -21.33
CA CYS A 459 -9.03 -16.27 -22.78
C CYS A 459 -7.74 -16.60 -23.55
N ARG A 460 -6.57 -16.40 -22.94
CA ARG A 460 -5.28 -16.71 -23.57
C ARG A 460 -4.93 -18.20 -23.49
N ASN A 461 -5.14 -18.81 -22.32
CA ASN A 461 -4.58 -20.14 -22.03
C ASN A 461 -5.64 -21.26 -21.96
N TYR A 462 -6.90 -20.94 -21.65
CA TYR A 462 -7.95 -21.93 -21.36
C TYR A 462 -9.05 -21.98 -22.41
N TYR A 463 -9.43 -20.85 -22.98
CA TYR A 463 -10.53 -20.80 -23.94
C TYR A 463 -10.19 -21.59 -25.21
N GLN A 464 -10.88 -22.71 -25.41
CA GLN A 464 -10.76 -23.58 -26.57
C GLN A 464 -12.17 -23.83 -27.11
N PRO A 465 -12.59 -23.21 -28.24
CA PRO A 465 -13.95 -23.37 -28.72
C PRO A 465 -14.20 -24.78 -29.27
N ASP A 466 -15.14 -25.50 -28.67
CA ASP A 466 -15.68 -26.76 -29.21
C ASP A 466 -17.11 -26.53 -29.72
N LEU A 467 -17.24 -26.22 -31.01
CA LEU A 467 -18.52 -25.99 -31.68
C LEU A 467 -19.42 -27.24 -31.74
N ALA A 468 -18.83 -28.45 -31.61
CA ALA A 468 -19.59 -29.69 -31.70
C ALA A 468 -20.34 -29.99 -30.40
N SER A 469 -19.67 -29.81 -29.26
CA SER A 469 -20.24 -30.11 -27.94
C SER A 469 -20.82 -28.85 -27.26
N HIS A 470 -20.26 -27.67 -27.52
CA HIS A 470 -20.55 -26.43 -26.79
C HIS A 470 -20.80 -25.23 -27.73
N PRO A 471 -21.88 -25.24 -28.54
CA PRO A 471 -22.11 -24.24 -29.58
C PRO A 471 -22.39 -22.81 -29.05
N SER A 472 -22.81 -22.66 -27.79
CA SER A 472 -23.13 -21.36 -27.17
C SER A 472 -21.90 -20.59 -26.70
N GLU A 473 -20.77 -21.26 -26.43
CA GLU A 473 -19.58 -20.65 -25.82
C GLU A 473 -18.98 -19.52 -26.66
N PRO A 474 -18.83 -19.64 -28.00
CA PRO A 474 -18.34 -18.53 -28.81
C PRO A 474 -19.27 -17.32 -28.82
N ALA A 475 -20.59 -17.55 -28.75
CA ALA A 475 -21.56 -16.45 -28.66
C ALA A 475 -21.49 -15.74 -27.30
N ASN A 476 -21.22 -16.48 -26.23
CA ASN A 476 -21.03 -15.93 -24.89
C ASN A 476 -19.76 -15.06 -24.81
N ILE A 477 -18.65 -15.50 -25.44
CA ILE A 477 -17.42 -14.68 -25.53
C ILE A 477 -17.65 -13.41 -26.37
N ASP A 478 -18.41 -13.50 -27.47
CA ASP A 478 -18.79 -12.32 -28.27
C ASP A 478 -19.62 -11.32 -27.47
N LEU A 479 -20.58 -11.81 -26.68
CA LEU A 479 -21.36 -10.96 -25.78
C LEU A 479 -20.48 -10.31 -24.71
N LEU A 480 -19.58 -11.07 -24.08
CA LEU A 480 -18.66 -10.57 -23.06
C LEU A 480 -17.72 -9.49 -23.64
N ALA A 481 -17.14 -9.74 -24.82
CA ALA A 481 -16.27 -8.79 -25.50
C ALA A 481 -17.00 -7.48 -25.84
N LYS A 482 -18.25 -7.56 -26.33
CA LYS A 482 -19.09 -6.38 -26.59
C LYS A 482 -19.39 -5.58 -25.31
N LYS A 483 -19.74 -6.26 -24.22
CA LYS A 483 -19.98 -5.61 -22.93
C LYS A 483 -18.71 -4.95 -22.38
N PHE A 484 -17.55 -5.60 -22.53
CA PHE A 484 -16.26 -5.03 -22.13
C PHE A 484 -15.85 -3.84 -23.01
N GLU A 485 -16.12 -3.88 -24.31
CA GLU A 485 -15.88 -2.75 -25.23
C GLU A 485 -16.73 -1.52 -24.85
N MET A 486 -18.02 -1.73 -24.51
CA MET A 486 -18.86 -0.65 -23.99
C MET A 486 -18.31 -0.06 -22.70
N PHE A 487 -17.89 -0.92 -21.77
CA PHE A 487 -17.26 -0.53 -20.50
C PHE A 487 -15.98 0.28 -20.72
N LEU A 488 -15.10 -0.19 -21.62
CA LEU A 488 -13.85 0.48 -22.00
C LEU A 488 -14.12 1.89 -22.54
N ASN A 489 -15.07 2.03 -23.46
CA ASN A 489 -15.39 3.31 -24.10
C ASN A 489 -15.89 4.36 -23.10
N VAL A 490 -16.59 3.93 -22.05
CA VAL A 490 -17.11 4.81 -21.00
C VAL A 490 -16.05 5.13 -19.95
N LEU A 491 -15.25 4.15 -19.53
CA LEU A 491 -14.25 4.36 -18.47
C LEU A 491 -12.93 4.97 -18.95
N SER A 492 -12.49 4.71 -20.19
CA SER A 492 -11.24 5.23 -20.72
C SER A 492 -11.02 6.74 -20.49
N PRO A 493 -12.01 7.64 -20.69
CA PRO A 493 -11.82 9.07 -20.40
C PRO A 493 -11.82 9.43 -18.90
N LEU A 494 -12.22 8.51 -18.01
CA LEU A 494 -12.32 8.74 -16.56
C LEU A 494 -11.07 8.26 -15.81
N VAL A 495 -10.36 7.28 -16.36
CA VAL A 495 -9.14 6.71 -15.77
C VAL A 495 -8.02 7.75 -15.77
N SER A 496 -7.40 7.95 -14.61
CA SER A 496 -6.25 8.86 -14.44
C SER A 496 -4.96 8.12 -14.05
N ILE A 497 -5.05 6.83 -13.73
CA ILE A 497 -3.92 5.99 -13.28
C ILE A 497 -3.43 5.15 -14.46
N GLU A 498 -2.12 5.19 -14.72
CA GLU A 498 -1.51 4.54 -15.88
C GLU A 498 -1.75 3.03 -15.90
N HIS A 499 -1.50 2.35 -14.78
CA HIS A 499 -1.69 0.89 -14.65
C HIS A 499 -3.14 0.45 -14.94
N GLN A 500 -4.14 1.21 -14.49
CA GLN A 500 -5.55 0.93 -14.79
C GLN A 500 -5.80 0.98 -16.32
N MET A 501 -5.23 1.96 -17.02
CA MET A 501 -5.38 2.08 -18.46
C MET A 501 -4.67 0.93 -19.21
N GLN A 502 -3.47 0.55 -18.76
CA GLN A 502 -2.75 -0.60 -19.32
C GLN A 502 -3.56 -1.91 -19.15
N SER A 503 -4.17 -2.13 -17.99
CA SER A 503 -5.00 -3.31 -17.71
C SER A 503 -6.23 -3.38 -18.63
N LEU A 504 -6.91 -2.25 -18.84
CA LEU A 504 -8.04 -2.14 -19.78
C LEU A 504 -7.65 -2.53 -21.21
N VAL A 505 -6.57 -1.96 -21.72
CA VAL A 505 -6.08 -2.19 -23.09
C VAL A 505 -5.59 -3.63 -23.27
N SER A 506 -4.89 -4.18 -22.27
CA SER A 506 -4.46 -5.58 -22.29
C SER A 506 -5.65 -6.54 -22.33
N CYS A 507 -6.65 -6.32 -21.47
CA CYS A 507 -7.83 -7.18 -21.37
C CYS A 507 -8.64 -7.21 -22.68
N ILE A 508 -8.95 -6.04 -23.27
CA ILE A 508 -9.71 -5.99 -24.52
C ILE A 508 -8.94 -6.63 -25.69
N SER A 509 -7.61 -6.48 -25.72
CA SER A 509 -6.76 -7.08 -26.75
C SER A 509 -6.81 -8.61 -26.68
N VAL A 510 -6.77 -9.20 -25.49
CA VAL A 510 -6.89 -10.65 -25.30
C VAL A 510 -8.29 -11.14 -25.67
N LEU A 511 -9.36 -10.42 -25.28
CA LEU A 511 -10.74 -10.76 -25.66
C LEU A 511 -10.94 -10.77 -27.18
N PHE A 512 -10.42 -9.77 -27.90
CA PHE A 512 -10.47 -9.75 -29.37
C PHE A 512 -9.62 -10.85 -30.00
N SER A 513 -8.46 -11.18 -29.42
CA SER A 513 -7.67 -12.33 -29.88
C SER A 513 -8.45 -13.63 -29.74
N ALA A 514 -9.18 -13.82 -28.62
CA ALA A 514 -10.04 -14.97 -28.40
C ALA A 514 -11.23 -15.03 -29.38
N LEU A 515 -11.75 -13.90 -29.85
CA LEU A 515 -12.75 -13.87 -30.92
C LEU A 515 -12.17 -14.28 -32.28
N ASN A 516 -10.91 -13.93 -32.54
CA ASN A 516 -10.22 -14.23 -33.81
C ASN A 516 -9.76 -15.69 -33.92
N THR A 517 -9.68 -16.46 -32.84
CA THR A 517 -9.42 -17.92 -32.93
C THR A 517 -10.53 -18.64 -33.71
N ARG A 518 -11.72 -18.04 -33.81
CA ARG A 518 -12.82 -18.43 -34.71
C ARG A 518 -12.45 -18.40 -36.19
N HIS A 519 -11.49 -17.54 -36.59
CA HIS A 519 -11.10 -17.28 -37.98
C HIS A 519 -9.84 -18.01 -38.44
N ARG A 520 -9.17 -18.83 -37.61
CA ARG A 520 -8.05 -19.66 -38.09
C ARG A 520 -8.47 -20.78 -39.05
N GLY A 521 -9.77 -20.94 -39.30
CA GLY A 521 -10.32 -21.78 -40.36
C GLY A 521 -10.68 -21.07 -41.67
N ASP A 522 -10.67 -19.74 -41.74
CA ASP A 522 -10.99 -19.04 -43.00
C ASP A 522 -10.30 -17.67 -43.08
N GLY A 523 -9.49 -17.50 -44.13
CA GLY A 523 -8.51 -16.42 -44.25
C GLY A 523 -9.13 -15.03 -44.37
N GLY A 524 -8.72 -14.12 -43.48
CA GLY A 524 -8.93 -12.68 -43.66
C GLY A 524 -8.87 -11.90 -42.35
N VAL A 525 -7.78 -11.18 -42.10
CA VAL A 525 -7.67 -10.22 -40.99
C VAL A 525 -8.52 -8.97 -41.29
N PRO A 526 -9.48 -8.56 -40.43
CA PRO A 526 -10.23 -7.33 -40.61
C PRO A 526 -9.35 -6.08 -40.44
N ARG A 527 -9.59 -5.06 -41.30
CA ARG A 527 -8.75 -3.86 -41.45
C ARG A 527 -8.76 -2.86 -40.28
N GLU A 528 -9.55 -3.07 -39.22
CA GLU A 528 -9.72 -2.08 -38.14
C GLU A 528 -8.68 -2.16 -37.01
N ILE A 529 -7.90 -3.25 -36.94
CA ILE A 529 -6.85 -3.45 -35.91
C ILE A 529 -5.60 -2.58 -36.17
N ARG A 530 -5.44 -2.01 -37.37
CA ARG A 530 -4.28 -1.14 -37.69
C ARG A 530 -4.30 0.23 -37.01
N LYS A 531 -5.44 0.68 -36.47
CA LYS A 531 -5.53 2.00 -35.81
C LYS A 531 -5.09 1.99 -34.34
N TRP A 532 -5.14 0.84 -33.66
CA TRP A 532 -4.88 0.78 -32.22
C TRP A 532 -3.51 0.20 -31.86
N GLY A 533 -2.90 -0.59 -32.76
CA GLY A 533 -1.50 -1.03 -32.63
C GLY A 533 -0.45 0.09 -32.76
N GLN A 534 -0.86 1.31 -33.11
CA GLN A 534 0.02 2.49 -33.10
C GLN A 534 0.06 3.20 -31.74
N LEU A 535 -0.82 2.85 -30.80
CA LEU A 535 -0.85 3.43 -29.44
C LEU A 535 -0.10 2.60 -28.40
N SER A 536 0.25 1.34 -28.69
CA SER A 536 0.81 0.43 -27.70
C SER A 536 2.34 0.36 -27.67
N GLY A 537 3.10 1.02 -28.55
CA GLY A 537 4.56 1.17 -28.41
C GLY A 537 5.41 -0.11 -28.24
N CYS A 538 4.84 -1.31 -28.27
CA CYS A 538 5.53 -2.56 -28.11
C CYS A 538 5.99 -3.06 -29.48
N GLN A 539 7.28 -2.90 -29.75
CA GLN A 539 7.97 -3.69 -30.76
C GLN A 539 8.21 -5.10 -30.22
N GLU A 540 7.64 -6.05 -30.98
CA GLU A 540 7.85 -7.51 -31.05
C GLU A 540 7.34 -8.40 -29.91
#